data_AF-A0A3R9Y6T2-F1
#
_entry.id   AF-A0A3R9Y6T2-F1
#
_cell.length_a   1.000
_cell.length_b   1.000
_cell.length_c   1.000
_cell.angle_alpha   90.00
_cell.angle_beta   90.00
_cell.angle_gamma   90.00
#
_symmetry.space_group_name_H-M   'P 1'
#
loop_
_entity.id
_entity.type
_entity.pdbx_description
1 polymer ?
#
loop_
_entity_poly.entity_id
_entity_poly.type
_entity_poly.pdbx_seq_one_letter_code
_entity_poly.pdbx_strand_id
1 'polypeptide(L)'
;MTRTQWASVTAVVLALLFAGAATVASAGPEPGQVAPAADSADAGFARDMSVHHQQAVEMSFIVRDRTKDEEVRRLAYDIANTQANQRGMMLGWLDMWGLPKVAPGVEPMAWMGMPSHGAMPGMASPEDLDRLRAASGRQAEVLYLRLMTEHHKGGVHMAQGCVERCRPGAERDLAQGMVDAQESEILLMADLLKARGAKP
;
A
#
# COMPACT_ATOMS: atom_id res chain seq x y z
N MET A 1 5.00 -31.10 -35.07
CA MET A 1 5.92 -29.95 -35.01
C MET A 1 7.34 -30.47 -35.12
N THR A 2 8.10 -30.02 -36.12
CA THR A 2 9.46 -30.53 -36.38
C THR A 2 10.50 -29.78 -35.55
N ARG A 3 11.62 -30.43 -35.19
CA ARG A 3 12.73 -29.86 -34.40
C ARG A 3 13.24 -28.51 -34.92
N THR A 4 13.11 -28.25 -36.22
CA THR A 4 13.48 -26.99 -36.88
C THR A 4 12.55 -25.81 -36.53
N GLN A 5 11.29 -26.08 -36.21
CA GLN A 5 10.33 -25.05 -35.77
C GLN A 5 10.66 -24.56 -34.35
N TRP A 6 11.20 -25.43 -33.49
CA TRP A 6 11.62 -25.07 -32.13
C TRP A 6 12.85 -24.16 -32.14
N ALA A 7 13.85 -24.45 -32.97
CA ALA A 7 15.05 -23.61 -33.06
C ALA A 7 14.73 -22.18 -33.57
N SER A 8 13.77 -22.07 -34.48
CA SER A 8 13.35 -20.77 -35.06
C SER A 8 12.54 -19.94 -34.07
N VAL A 9 11.66 -20.55 -33.29
CA VAL A 9 10.89 -19.88 -32.23
C VAL A 9 11.79 -19.41 -31.08
N THR A 10 12.77 -20.22 -30.67
CA THR A 10 13.72 -19.84 -29.61
C THR A 10 14.62 -18.68 -30.03
N ALA A 11 15.05 -18.61 -31.29
CA ALA A 11 15.87 -17.50 -31.81
C ALA A 11 15.11 -16.16 -31.85
N VAL A 12 13.82 -16.19 -32.21
CA VAL A 12 12.97 -14.98 -32.23
C VAL A 12 12.65 -14.49 -30.81
N VAL A 13 12.41 -15.39 -29.86
CA VAL A 13 12.18 -15.04 -28.44
C VAL A 13 13.45 -14.45 -27.81
N LEU A 14 14.63 -14.99 -28.10
CA LEU A 14 15.90 -14.43 -27.64
C LEU A 14 16.17 -13.05 -28.25
N ALA A 15 15.90 -12.84 -29.54
CA ALA A 15 16.08 -11.53 -30.17
C ALA A 15 15.15 -10.44 -29.58
N LEU A 16 13.91 -10.79 -29.24
CA LEU A 16 12.97 -9.87 -28.59
C LEU A 16 13.35 -9.58 -27.13
N LEU A 17 13.92 -10.55 -26.41
CA LEU A 17 14.45 -10.35 -25.06
C LEU A 17 15.69 -9.44 -25.04
N PHE A 18 16.58 -9.55 -26.03
CA PHE A 18 17.75 -8.67 -26.15
C PHE A 18 17.38 -7.25 -26.61
N ALA A 19 16.38 -7.10 -27.49
CA ALA A 19 15.88 -5.78 -27.88
C ALA A 19 15.15 -5.07 -26.72
N GLY A 20 14.34 -5.80 -25.94
CA GLY A 20 13.67 -5.26 -24.75
C GLY A 20 14.63 -4.91 -23.61
N ALA A 21 15.67 -5.72 -23.39
CA ALA A 21 16.72 -5.42 -22.42
C ALA A 21 17.56 -4.21 -22.84
N ALA A 22 17.82 -4.02 -24.13
CA ALA A 22 18.54 -2.86 -24.64
C ALA A 22 17.74 -1.57 -24.48
N THR A 23 16.40 -1.59 -24.67
CA THR A 23 15.54 -0.41 -24.47
C THR A 23 15.40 -0.01 -23.00
N VAL A 24 15.42 -0.98 -22.07
CA VAL A 24 15.37 -0.72 -20.62
C VAL A 24 16.74 -0.26 -20.09
N ALA A 25 17.85 -0.74 -20.67
CA ALA A 25 19.20 -0.33 -20.30
C ALA A 25 19.58 1.10 -20.78
N SER A 26 18.88 1.64 -21.78
CA SER A 26 19.07 3.02 -22.27
C SER A 26 18.21 4.07 -21.54
N ALA A 27 17.32 3.67 -20.63
CA ALA A 27 16.63 4.59 -19.74
C ALA A 27 17.53 4.88 -18.53
N GLY A 28 18.56 5.70 -18.72
CA GLY A 28 19.26 6.34 -17.61
C GLY A 28 18.29 7.22 -16.81
N PRO A 29 18.59 7.56 -15.56
CA PRO A 29 17.78 8.51 -14.80
C PRO A 29 17.66 9.80 -15.61
N GLU A 30 16.43 10.21 -15.93
CA GLU A 30 16.13 11.47 -16.60
C GLU A 30 16.84 12.61 -15.83
N PRO A 31 17.84 13.28 -16.43
CA PRO A 31 18.52 14.39 -15.78
C PRO A 31 17.51 15.54 -15.65
N GLY A 32 16.98 15.79 -14.46
CA GLY A 32 16.17 16.99 -14.22
C GLY A 32 15.04 16.92 -13.20
N GLN A 33 14.69 15.76 -12.64
CA GLN A 33 13.73 15.75 -11.53
C GLN A 33 14.44 16.11 -10.22
N VAL A 34 14.40 17.41 -9.89
CA VAL A 34 14.83 17.93 -8.59
C VAL A 34 14.03 17.22 -7.50
N ALA A 35 14.74 16.55 -6.59
CA ALA A 35 14.15 15.90 -5.43
C ALA A 35 13.14 16.85 -4.73
N PRO A 36 12.00 16.33 -4.26
CA PRO A 36 11.05 17.14 -3.53
C PRO A 36 11.67 17.69 -2.24
N ALA A 37 11.17 18.84 -1.78
CA ALA A 37 11.61 19.41 -0.52
C ALA A 37 11.23 18.48 0.65
N ALA A 38 11.99 18.52 1.74
CA ALA A 38 11.78 17.61 2.88
C ALA A 38 10.40 17.78 3.54
N ASP A 39 9.79 18.96 3.44
CA ASP A 39 8.49 19.37 3.96
C ASP A 39 7.37 19.35 2.89
N SER A 40 7.65 18.83 1.70
CA SER A 40 6.68 18.70 0.61
C SER A 40 5.59 17.67 0.91
N ALA A 41 4.49 17.74 0.13
CA ALA A 41 3.44 16.73 0.12
C ALA A 41 3.97 15.34 -0.25
N ASP A 42 4.86 15.27 -1.25
CA ASP A 42 5.50 14.03 -1.70
C ASP A 42 6.24 13.35 -0.53
N ALA A 43 7.13 14.10 0.14
CA ALA A 43 7.91 13.58 1.27
C ALA A 43 7.05 13.27 2.50
N GLY A 44 6.00 14.07 2.77
CA GLY A 44 5.08 13.85 3.87
C GLY A 44 4.21 12.61 3.67
N PHE A 45 3.59 12.48 2.49
CA PHE A 45 2.77 11.33 2.13
C PHE A 45 3.58 10.04 2.16
N ALA A 46 4.77 10.01 1.54
CA ALA A 46 5.63 8.83 1.55
C ALA A 46 5.95 8.33 2.96
N ARG A 47 6.24 9.23 3.91
CA ARG A 47 6.53 8.87 5.30
C ARG A 47 5.28 8.36 6.01
N ASP A 48 4.20 9.14 5.94
CA ASP A 48 2.98 8.88 6.68
C ASP A 48 2.30 7.61 6.19
N MET A 49 2.10 7.48 4.87
CA MET A 49 1.49 6.29 4.29
C MET A 49 2.38 5.04 4.46
N SER A 50 3.71 5.18 4.56
CA SER A 50 4.58 4.05 4.90
C SER A 50 4.37 3.54 6.32
N VAL A 51 4.06 4.41 7.27
CA VAL A 51 3.71 4.03 8.65
C VAL A 51 2.30 3.44 8.70
N HIS A 52 1.36 4.04 7.96
CA HIS A 52 -0.02 3.56 7.84
C HIS A 52 -0.07 2.13 7.28
N HIS A 53 0.58 1.90 6.14
CA HIS A 53 0.68 0.56 5.52
C HIS A 53 1.35 -0.48 6.41
N GLN A 54 2.30 -0.07 7.27
CA GLN A 54 2.93 -1.00 8.20
C GLN A 54 1.93 -1.62 9.18
N GLN A 55 0.94 -0.85 9.64
CA GLN A 55 -0.09 -1.36 10.56
C GLN A 55 -1.09 -2.29 9.87
N ALA A 56 -1.48 -1.99 8.63
CA ALA A 56 -2.33 -2.91 7.86
C ALA A 56 -1.65 -4.26 7.56
N VAL A 57 -0.35 -4.24 7.27
CA VAL A 57 0.46 -5.47 7.14
C VAL A 57 0.44 -6.23 8.46
N GLU A 58 0.66 -5.57 9.60
CA GLU A 58 0.62 -6.19 10.92
C GLU A 58 -0.74 -6.83 11.23
N MET A 59 -1.85 -6.08 11.08
CA MET A 59 -3.20 -6.60 11.30
C MET A 59 -3.50 -7.82 10.43
N SER A 60 -3.01 -7.81 9.20
CA SER A 60 -3.18 -8.90 8.24
C SER A 60 -2.40 -10.16 8.64
N PHE A 61 -1.18 -10.02 9.18
CA PHE A 61 -0.47 -11.16 9.77
C PHE A 61 -1.20 -11.70 11.00
N ILE A 62 -1.67 -10.82 11.89
CA ILE A 62 -2.39 -11.22 13.11
C ILE A 62 -3.62 -12.04 12.74
N VAL A 63 -4.54 -11.53 11.89
CA VAL A 63 -5.80 -12.25 11.61
C VAL A 63 -5.56 -13.60 10.94
N ARG A 64 -4.52 -13.73 10.12
CA ARG A 64 -4.17 -15.00 9.47
C ARG A 64 -3.82 -16.08 10.48
N ASP A 65 -3.25 -15.73 11.63
CA ASP A 65 -2.96 -16.67 12.72
C ASP A 65 -4.16 -16.91 13.64
N ARG A 66 -5.23 -16.11 13.52
CA ARG A 66 -6.42 -16.18 14.37
C ARG A 66 -7.63 -16.85 13.72
N THR A 67 -7.60 -17.16 12.43
CA THR A 67 -8.68 -17.91 11.77
C THR A 67 -8.19 -18.93 10.75
N LYS A 68 -9.04 -19.89 10.42
CA LYS A 68 -8.90 -20.84 9.31
C LYS A 68 -9.76 -20.48 8.10
N ASP A 69 -10.59 -19.43 8.20
CA ASP A 69 -11.45 -18.98 7.11
C ASP A 69 -10.63 -18.53 5.90
N GLU A 70 -10.87 -19.15 4.74
CA GLU A 70 -10.05 -18.94 3.55
C GLU A 70 -10.27 -17.57 2.90
N GLU A 71 -11.49 -17.04 2.94
CA GLU A 71 -11.80 -15.73 2.36
C GLU A 71 -11.06 -14.61 3.08
N VAL A 72 -11.13 -14.57 4.41
CA VAL A 72 -10.45 -13.56 5.23
C VAL A 72 -8.94 -13.74 5.16
N ARG A 73 -8.44 -14.99 5.18
CA ARG A 73 -7.00 -15.24 5.04
C ARG A 73 -6.45 -14.80 3.70
N ARG A 74 -7.23 -14.95 2.61
CA ARG A 74 -6.86 -14.53 1.27
C ARG A 74 -6.86 -13.00 1.16
N LEU A 75 -7.92 -12.34 1.61
CA LEU A 75 -7.97 -10.88 1.67
C LEU A 75 -6.78 -10.31 2.45
N ALA A 76 -6.50 -10.85 3.64
CA ALA A 76 -5.37 -10.42 4.45
C ALA A 76 -4.02 -10.65 3.76
N TYR A 77 -3.87 -11.73 2.98
CA TYR A 77 -2.67 -11.96 2.18
C TYR A 77 -2.51 -10.90 1.08
N ASP A 78 -3.59 -10.62 0.34
CA ASP A 78 -3.57 -9.68 -0.78
C ASP A 78 -3.28 -8.25 -0.28
N ILE A 79 -3.90 -7.81 0.82
CA ILE A 79 -3.62 -6.53 1.48
C ILE A 79 -2.18 -6.47 1.97
N ALA A 80 -1.69 -7.50 2.67
CA ALA A 80 -0.33 -7.50 3.21
C ALA A 80 0.73 -7.39 2.11
N ASN A 81 0.58 -8.12 0.99
CA ASN A 81 1.55 -8.03 -0.11
C ASN A 81 1.48 -6.69 -0.82
N THR A 82 0.28 -6.21 -1.13
CA THR A 82 0.10 -4.94 -1.84
C THR A 82 0.66 -3.79 -1.02
N GLN A 83 0.26 -3.68 0.25
CA GLN A 83 0.69 -2.57 1.10
C GLN A 83 2.16 -2.66 1.52
N ALA A 84 2.71 -3.87 1.72
CA ALA A 84 4.17 -4.02 1.94
C ALA A 84 4.99 -3.57 0.72
N ASN A 85 4.54 -3.91 -0.50
CA ASN A 85 5.20 -3.49 -1.73
C ASN A 85 5.12 -1.96 -1.93
N GLN A 86 3.94 -1.37 -1.74
CA GLN A 86 3.75 0.08 -1.84
C GLN A 86 4.55 0.84 -0.78
N ARG A 87 4.60 0.33 0.46
CA ARG A 87 5.50 0.85 1.50
C ARG A 87 6.96 0.80 1.04
N GLY A 88 7.40 -0.31 0.44
CA GLY A 88 8.74 -0.43 -0.12
C GLY A 88 9.04 0.63 -1.18
N MET A 89 8.09 0.91 -2.07
CA MET A 89 8.22 1.96 -3.10
C MET A 89 8.39 3.34 -2.47
N MET A 90 7.51 3.74 -1.55
CA MET A 90 7.58 5.05 -0.89
C MET A 90 8.86 5.25 -0.09
N LEU A 91 9.30 4.22 0.65
CA LEU A 91 10.58 4.26 1.36
C LEU A 91 11.77 4.31 0.39
N GLY A 92 11.68 3.64 -0.75
CA GLY A 92 12.69 3.69 -1.81
C GLY A 92 12.75 5.06 -2.49
N TRP A 93 11.62 5.73 -2.70
CA TRP A 93 11.58 7.10 -3.19
C TRP A 93 12.23 8.08 -2.22
N LEU A 94 11.93 7.97 -0.92
CA LEU A 94 12.59 8.77 0.12
C LEU A 94 14.12 8.58 0.08
N ASP A 95 14.60 7.35 -0.09
CA ASP A 95 16.04 7.08 -0.24
C ASP A 95 16.62 7.70 -1.52
N MET A 96 15.96 7.55 -2.66
CA MET A 96 16.40 8.13 -3.93
C MET A 96 16.42 9.67 -3.90
N TRP A 97 15.51 10.29 -3.16
CA TRP A 97 15.47 11.74 -2.94
C TRP A 97 16.46 12.22 -1.87
N GLY A 98 17.17 11.32 -1.19
CA GLY A 98 18.08 11.67 -0.09
C GLY A 98 17.35 12.23 1.14
N LEU A 99 16.08 11.86 1.34
CA LEU A 99 15.24 12.34 2.43
C LEU A 99 15.14 11.30 3.55
N PRO A 100 15.08 11.73 4.82
CA PRO A 100 14.95 10.80 5.94
C PRO A 100 13.55 10.16 5.93
N LYS A 101 13.49 8.87 6.27
CA LYS A 101 12.24 8.09 6.38
C LYS A 101 11.39 8.47 7.59
N VAL A 102 11.98 9.16 8.56
CA VAL A 102 11.32 9.69 9.75
C VAL A 102 11.68 11.16 9.84
N ALA A 103 10.71 12.02 10.17
CA ALA A 103 10.92 13.44 10.39
C ALA A 103 10.62 13.79 11.86
N PRO A 104 11.61 13.73 12.76
CA PRO A 104 11.40 14.04 14.17
C PRO A 104 10.85 15.46 14.36
N GLY A 105 9.84 15.60 15.23
CA GLY A 105 9.22 16.90 15.51
C GLY A 105 8.26 17.41 14.43
N VAL A 106 8.02 16.62 13.37
CA VAL A 106 6.96 16.87 12.40
C VAL A 106 5.77 15.99 12.76
N GLU A 107 4.63 16.61 13.03
CA GLU A 107 3.38 15.88 13.27
C GLU A 107 2.95 15.12 12.01
N PRO A 108 2.40 13.90 12.14
CA PRO A 108 1.75 13.23 11.02
C PRO A 108 0.71 14.14 10.37
N MET A 109 0.48 14.00 9.08
CA MET A 109 -0.48 14.78 8.29
C MET A 109 -0.18 16.29 8.18
N ALA A 110 0.93 16.79 8.72
CA ALA A 110 1.30 18.20 8.60
C ALA A 110 1.38 18.66 7.13
N TRP A 111 1.77 17.77 6.23
CA TRP A 111 1.84 18.00 4.78
C TRP A 111 0.46 18.22 4.11
N MET A 112 -0.63 17.79 4.76
CA MET A 112 -2.01 18.09 4.34
C MET A 112 -2.53 19.41 4.95
N GLY A 113 -1.77 20.07 5.84
CA GLY A 113 -2.23 21.27 6.54
C GLY A 113 -3.33 20.99 7.57
N MET A 114 -3.42 19.75 8.04
CA MET A 114 -4.45 19.29 8.98
C MET A 114 -3.82 18.91 10.32
N PRO A 115 -4.37 19.34 11.46
CA PRO A 115 -3.93 18.84 12.77
C PRO A 115 -4.34 17.36 12.92
N SER A 116 -3.37 16.49 13.20
CA SER A 116 -3.58 15.05 13.38
C SER A 116 -3.67 14.61 14.85
N HIS A 117 -3.40 15.51 15.79
CA HIS A 117 -3.28 15.20 17.23
C HIS A 117 -2.41 13.95 17.50
N GLY A 118 -1.36 13.75 16.70
CA GLY A 118 -0.43 12.63 16.82
C GLY A 118 -0.88 11.30 16.19
N ALA A 119 -2.03 11.23 15.52
CA ALA A 119 -2.52 10.00 14.88
C ALA A 119 -3.00 10.23 13.43
N MET A 120 -2.64 9.31 12.53
CA MET A 120 -3.17 9.33 11.17
C MET A 120 -4.60 8.78 11.14
N PRO A 121 -5.44 9.25 10.20
CA PRO A 121 -6.81 8.77 10.06
C PRO A 121 -6.90 7.25 9.90
N GLY A 122 -7.87 6.63 10.60
CA GLY A 122 -8.19 5.20 10.46
C GLY A 122 -7.23 4.23 11.15
N MET A 123 -6.12 4.69 11.74
CA MET A 123 -5.20 3.82 12.47
C MET A 123 -5.90 3.14 13.64
N ALA A 124 -5.71 1.83 13.77
CA ALA A 124 -6.15 1.06 14.94
C ALA A 124 -5.32 1.46 16.17
N SER A 125 -5.97 1.57 17.34
CA SER A 125 -5.26 1.83 18.59
C SER A 125 -4.46 0.59 19.05
N PRO A 126 -3.49 0.76 19.97
CA PRO A 126 -2.83 -0.38 20.61
C PRO A 126 -3.81 -1.38 21.24
N GLU A 127 -4.86 -0.88 21.89
CA GLU A 127 -5.91 -1.71 22.49
C GLU A 127 -6.70 -2.50 21.44
N ASP A 128 -6.97 -1.92 20.28
CA ASP A 128 -7.62 -2.62 19.17
C ASP A 128 -6.73 -3.74 18.59
N LEU A 129 -5.43 -3.49 18.46
CA LEU A 129 -4.47 -4.52 18.05
C LEU A 129 -4.40 -5.65 19.09
N ASP A 130 -4.42 -5.34 20.39
CA ASP A 130 -4.45 -6.35 21.44
C ASP A 130 -5.74 -7.17 21.43
N ARG A 131 -6.88 -6.53 21.21
CA ARG A 131 -8.17 -7.21 21.02
C ARG A 131 -8.12 -8.14 19.79
N LEU A 132 -7.52 -7.70 18.69
CA LEU A 132 -7.37 -8.52 17.49
C LEU A 132 -6.45 -9.72 17.75
N ARG A 133 -5.35 -9.54 18.47
CA ARG A 133 -4.45 -10.64 18.88
C ARG A 133 -5.15 -11.62 19.83
N ALA A 134 -6.05 -11.16 20.68
CA ALA A 134 -6.76 -12.03 21.63
C ALA A 134 -7.94 -12.77 20.99
N ALA A 135 -8.53 -12.24 19.91
CA ALA A 135 -9.68 -12.83 19.24
C ALA A 135 -9.33 -14.13 18.48
N SER A 136 -10.34 -14.93 18.14
CA SER A 136 -10.16 -16.14 17.32
C SER A 136 -11.40 -16.47 16.50
N GLY A 137 -11.19 -17.19 15.39
CA GLY A 137 -12.22 -17.57 14.42
C GLY A 137 -13.05 -16.37 13.96
N ARG A 138 -14.37 -16.54 13.92
CA ARG A 138 -15.32 -15.52 13.46
C ARG A 138 -15.21 -14.19 14.21
N GLN A 139 -14.83 -14.19 15.49
CA GLN A 139 -14.65 -12.93 16.24
C GLN A 139 -13.44 -12.15 15.72
N ALA A 140 -12.33 -12.82 15.43
CA ALA A 140 -11.15 -12.20 14.84
C ALA A 140 -11.43 -11.69 13.42
N GLU A 141 -12.16 -12.47 12.62
CA GLU A 141 -12.56 -12.08 11.27
C GLU A 141 -13.38 -10.78 11.27
N VAL A 142 -14.44 -10.71 12.08
CA VAL A 142 -15.30 -9.52 12.16
C VAL A 142 -14.52 -8.30 12.68
N LEU A 143 -13.66 -8.50 13.67
CA LEU A 143 -12.85 -7.41 14.21
C LEU A 143 -11.83 -6.91 13.18
N TYR A 144 -11.11 -7.80 12.50
CA TYR A 144 -10.19 -7.45 11.43
C TYR A 144 -10.87 -6.66 10.32
N LEU A 145 -12.00 -7.15 9.80
CA LEU A 145 -12.72 -6.49 8.70
C LEU A 145 -13.20 -5.09 9.08
N ARG A 146 -13.63 -4.88 10.33
CA ARG A 146 -14.00 -3.54 10.84
C ARG A 146 -12.80 -2.61 10.95
N LEU A 147 -11.73 -3.08 11.59
CA LEU A 147 -10.51 -2.29 11.75
C LEU A 147 -9.92 -1.92 10.38
N MET A 148 -9.82 -2.90 9.47
CA MET A 148 -9.30 -2.67 8.14
C MET A 148 -10.22 -1.79 7.29
N THR A 149 -11.54 -1.83 7.50
CA THR A 149 -12.47 -0.89 6.83
C THR A 149 -12.22 0.55 7.26
N GLU A 150 -12.07 0.82 8.55
CA GLU A 150 -11.76 2.17 9.04
C GLU A 150 -10.34 2.61 8.64
N HIS A 151 -9.38 1.67 8.67
CA HIS A 151 -8.03 1.89 8.19
C HIS A 151 -8.02 2.32 6.73
N HIS A 152 -8.72 1.59 5.85
CA HIS A 152 -8.82 1.92 4.43
C HIS A 152 -9.51 3.25 4.17
N LYS A 153 -10.56 3.61 4.92
CA LYS A 153 -11.18 4.94 4.81
C LYS A 153 -10.17 6.06 5.11
N GLY A 154 -9.35 5.86 6.14
CA GLY A 154 -8.24 6.75 6.45
C GLY A 154 -7.19 6.80 5.34
N GLY A 155 -6.80 5.63 4.81
CA GLY A 155 -5.86 5.51 3.71
C GLY A 155 -6.34 6.19 2.43
N VAL A 156 -7.63 6.07 2.08
CA VAL A 156 -8.27 6.78 0.96
C VAL A 156 -8.18 8.29 1.15
N HIS A 157 -8.52 8.79 2.35
CA HIS A 157 -8.43 10.21 2.65
C HIS A 157 -7.00 10.76 2.48
N MET A 158 -6.00 10.02 2.99
CA MET A 158 -4.59 10.37 2.83
C MET A 158 -4.16 10.33 1.36
N ALA A 159 -4.55 9.29 0.62
CA ALA A 159 -4.21 9.13 -0.79
C ALA A 159 -4.82 10.24 -1.66
N GLN A 160 -6.08 10.61 -1.42
CA GLN A 160 -6.72 11.78 -2.05
C GLN A 160 -5.94 13.06 -1.77
N GLY A 161 -5.45 13.24 -0.53
CA GLY A 161 -4.57 14.35 -0.19
C GLY A 161 -3.31 14.43 -1.06
N CYS A 162 -2.69 13.28 -1.37
CA CYS A 162 -1.55 13.24 -2.28
C CYS A 162 -1.97 13.46 -3.74
N VAL A 163 -3.09 12.91 -4.20
CA VAL A 163 -3.62 13.19 -5.55
C VAL A 163 -3.78 14.70 -5.78
N GLU A 164 -4.22 15.44 -4.76
CA GLU A 164 -4.39 16.90 -4.83
C GLU A 164 -3.08 17.69 -4.71
N ARG A 165 -2.12 17.23 -3.90
CA ARG A 165 -0.98 18.05 -3.42
C ARG A 165 0.40 17.58 -3.87
N CYS A 166 0.57 16.29 -4.15
CA CYS A 166 1.81 15.73 -4.65
C CYS A 166 2.06 16.22 -6.09
N ARG A 167 3.34 16.23 -6.48
CA ARG A 167 3.72 16.61 -7.84
C ARG A 167 3.20 15.58 -8.84
N PRO A 168 2.88 15.96 -10.09
CA PRO A 168 2.56 14.98 -11.13
C PRO A 168 3.71 13.98 -11.30
N GLY A 169 3.40 12.69 -11.28
CA GLY A 169 4.40 11.62 -11.42
C GLY A 169 3.99 10.34 -10.69
N ALA A 170 4.95 9.42 -10.56
CA ALA A 170 4.72 8.06 -10.09
C ALA A 170 4.08 7.96 -8.70
N GLU A 171 4.42 8.87 -7.76
CA GLU A 171 3.82 8.86 -6.44
C GLU A 171 2.35 9.28 -6.46
N ARG A 172 2.00 10.30 -7.25
CA ARG A 172 0.61 10.72 -7.42
C ARG A 172 -0.24 9.67 -8.13
N ASP A 173 0.34 9.01 -9.14
CA ASP A 173 -0.32 7.92 -9.85
C ASP A 173 -0.51 6.70 -8.93
N LEU A 174 0.48 6.41 -8.08
CA LEU A 174 0.34 5.39 -7.04
C LEU A 174 -0.78 5.75 -6.06
N ALA A 175 -0.83 6.99 -5.58
CA ALA A 175 -1.88 7.45 -4.68
C ALA A 175 -3.28 7.30 -5.30
N GLN A 176 -3.46 7.65 -6.57
CA GLN A 176 -4.74 7.41 -7.26
C GLN A 176 -5.08 5.92 -7.30
N GLY A 177 -4.11 5.06 -7.63
CA GLY A 177 -4.31 3.61 -7.58
C GLY A 177 -4.67 3.09 -6.18
N MET A 178 -4.15 3.70 -5.11
CA MET A 178 -4.53 3.38 -3.74
C MET A 178 -5.97 3.77 -3.41
N VAL A 179 -6.47 4.89 -3.95
CA VAL A 179 -7.88 5.30 -3.80
C VAL A 179 -8.78 4.23 -4.41
N ASP A 180 -8.55 3.92 -5.69
CA ASP A 180 -9.39 2.99 -6.44
C ASP A 180 -9.40 1.58 -5.81
N ALA A 181 -8.23 1.09 -5.40
CA ALA A 181 -8.08 -0.23 -4.79
C ALA A 181 -8.74 -0.30 -3.40
N GLN A 182 -8.47 0.67 -2.53
CA GLN A 182 -9.00 0.64 -1.16
C GLN A 182 -10.52 0.86 -1.12
N GLU A 183 -11.10 1.67 -2.01
CA GLU A 183 -12.55 1.79 -2.14
C GLU A 183 -13.20 0.45 -2.54
N SER A 184 -12.59 -0.28 -3.49
CA SER A 184 -13.05 -1.62 -3.86
C SER A 184 -12.93 -2.61 -2.69
N GLU A 185 -11.84 -2.58 -1.94
CA GLU A 185 -11.62 -3.46 -0.79
C GLU A 185 -12.58 -3.15 0.37
N ILE A 186 -12.96 -1.87 0.58
CA ILE A 186 -13.99 -1.48 1.55
C ILE A 186 -15.34 -2.15 1.21
N LEU A 187 -15.73 -2.16 -0.06
CA LEU A 187 -16.97 -2.81 -0.50
C LEU A 187 -16.92 -4.32 -0.27
N LEU A 188 -15.80 -4.96 -0.61
CA LEU A 188 -15.59 -6.38 -0.34
C LEU A 188 -15.67 -6.70 1.16
N MET A 189 -15.03 -5.90 2.01
CA MET A 189 -15.07 -6.10 3.46
C MET A 189 -16.48 -5.92 4.04
N ALA A 190 -17.27 -4.99 3.49
CA ALA A 190 -18.68 -4.82 3.87
C ALA A 190 -19.50 -6.07 3.56
N ASP A 191 -19.28 -6.70 2.39
CA ASP A 191 -19.94 -7.95 2.02
C ASP A 191 -19.50 -9.12 2.91
N LEU A 192 -18.19 -9.23 3.21
CA LEU A 192 -17.67 -10.25 4.10
C LEU A 192 -18.19 -10.11 5.55
N LEU A 193 -18.36 -8.88 6.03
CA LEU A 193 -19.00 -8.59 7.32
C LEU A 193 -20.46 -9.02 7.32
N LYS A 194 -21.21 -8.68 6.26
CA LYS A 194 -22.62 -9.08 6.12
C LYS A 194 -22.79 -10.60 6.09
N ALA A 195 -21.93 -11.30 5.34
CA ALA A 195 -21.90 -12.78 5.32
C ALA A 195 -21.63 -13.38 6.71
N ARG A 196 -20.90 -12.65 7.55
CA ARG A 196 -20.63 -12.98 8.96
C ARG A 196 -21.64 -12.38 9.93
N GLY A 197 -22.80 -11.92 9.45
CA GLY A 197 -23.89 -11.40 10.30
C GLY A 197 -23.52 -10.14 11.07
N ALA A 198 -22.48 -9.43 10.64
CA ALA A 198 -21.99 -8.20 11.21
C ALA A 198 -22.30 -7.02 10.28
N LYS A 199 -22.42 -5.83 10.88
CA LYS A 199 -22.48 -4.57 10.13
C LYS A 199 -21.06 -4.01 9.93
N PRO A 200 -20.83 -3.31 8.79
CA PRO A 200 -19.70 -2.40 8.60
C PRO A 200 -19.51 -1.51 9.82
#